data_AF-A0A0F6SI56-F1
#
_entry.id   AF-A0A0F6SI56-F1
#
_cell.length_a   1.000
_cell.length_b   1.000
_cell.length_c   1.000
_cell.angle_alpha   90.00
_cell.angle_beta   90.00
_cell.angle_gamma   90.00
#
_symmetry.space_group_name_H-M   'P 1'
#
loop_
_entity.id
_entity.type
_entity.pdbx_description
1 polymer ?
#
loop_
_entity_poly.entity_id
_entity_poly.type
_entity_poly.pdbx_seq_one_letter_code
_entity_poly.pdbx_strand_id
1 'polypeptide(L)'
;MDPIDDLKHRARILHRDAQAKDPAALARVRALATLRTLDDETLARTVRRAHALAVLAEELGFRSWAHLAAVVRGDDDERDRGTWLYPRECGGHFNVWSASYDEARAIRAEHGGFLLPYRHHFVIVDEAYIETAGLDPKREEWTRIGRDWVRPEDREAHGRLVLELVRARLDVAA
;
A
#
# COMPACT_ATOMS: atom_id res chain seq x y z
N MET A 1 12.34 -9.77 5.78
CA MET A 1 11.28 -9.38 6.73
C MET A 1 9.97 -9.47 5.97
N ASP A 2 8.92 -10.03 6.56
CA ASP A 2 7.61 -10.11 5.91
C ASP A 2 6.91 -8.73 5.92
N PRO A 3 6.19 -8.31 4.84
CA PRO A 3 5.49 -7.03 4.79
C PRO A 3 4.49 -6.78 5.93
N ILE A 4 3.73 -7.80 6.34
CA ILE A 4 2.75 -7.67 7.41
C ILE A 4 3.46 -7.45 8.75
N ASP A 5 4.60 -8.12 8.95
CA ASP A 5 5.40 -7.93 10.16
C ASP A 5 6.08 -6.55 10.21
N ASP A 6 6.54 -6.00 9.09
CA ASP A 6 7.05 -4.62 8.99
C ASP A 6 5.95 -3.60 9.37
N LEU A 7 4.75 -3.75 8.82
CA LEU A 7 3.60 -2.90 9.15
C LEU A 7 3.19 -3.01 10.63
N LYS A 8 3.17 -4.23 11.18
CA LYS A 8 2.91 -4.45 12.61
C LYS A 8 3.97 -3.81 13.49
N HIS A 9 5.23 -3.79 13.06
CA HIS A 9 6.32 -3.14 13.76
C HIS A 9 6.15 -1.61 13.74
N ARG A 10 5.87 -1.03 12.56
CA ARG A 10 5.59 0.40 12.39
C ARG A 10 4.37 0.85 13.19
N ALA A 11 3.30 0.07 13.21
CA ALA A 11 2.12 0.36 14.03
C ALA A 11 2.45 0.36 15.54
N ARG A 12 3.39 -0.48 15.99
CA ARG A 12 3.85 -0.48 17.38
C ARG A 12 4.64 0.80 17.70
N ILE A 13 5.46 1.28 16.76
CA ILE A 13 6.19 2.56 16.89
C ILE A 13 5.18 3.71 16.98
N LEU A 14 4.29 3.85 15.99
CA LEU A 14 3.25 4.89 15.97
C LEU A 14 2.40 4.90 17.25
N HIS A 15 2.00 3.71 17.73
CA HIS A 15 1.27 3.57 18.98
C HIS A 15 2.06 4.11 20.18
N ARG A 16 3.32 3.70 20.32
CA ARG A 16 4.19 4.15 21.42
C ARG A 16 4.39 5.66 21.37
N ASP A 17 4.64 6.21 20.18
CA ASP A 17 4.94 7.63 20.02
C ASP A 17 3.69 8.48 20.28
N ALA A 18 2.51 8.00 19.86
CA ALA A 18 1.23 8.62 20.23
C ALA A 18 0.97 8.58 21.75
N GLN A 19 1.32 7.48 22.44
CA GLN A 19 1.24 7.42 23.91
C GLN A 19 2.22 8.39 24.59
N ALA A 20 3.38 8.62 23.97
CA ALA A 20 4.36 9.61 24.41
C ALA A 20 3.97 11.06 24.04
N LYS A 21 2.79 11.26 23.44
CA LYS A 21 2.27 12.56 22.99
C LYS A 21 3.16 13.25 21.95
N ASP A 22 3.85 12.47 21.12
CA ASP A 22 4.54 13.01 19.96
C ASP A 22 3.54 13.73 19.02
N PRO A 23 3.75 15.01 18.68
CA PRO A 23 2.78 15.78 17.90
C PRO A 23 2.47 15.18 16.52
N ALA A 24 3.48 14.61 15.84
CA ALA A 24 3.29 14.00 14.52
C ALA A 24 2.49 12.69 14.61
N ALA A 25 2.80 11.85 15.61
CA ALA A 25 2.04 10.64 15.88
C ALA A 25 0.58 10.95 16.25
N LEU A 26 0.34 11.97 17.09
CA LEU A 26 -1.00 12.42 17.45
C LEU A 26 -1.78 12.95 16.24
N ALA A 27 -1.13 13.71 15.36
CA ALA A 27 -1.76 14.20 14.12
C ALA A 27 -2.21 13.04 13.21
N ARG A 28 -1.38 12.01 13.05
CA ARG A 28 -1.71 10.82 12.26
C ARG A 28 -2.89 10.04 12.84
N VAL A 29 -2.91 9.78 14.15
CA VAL A 29 -4.02 9.04 14.77
C VAL A 29 -5.34 9.82 14.78
N ARG A 30 -5.30 11.15 14.67
CA ARG A 30 -6.48 12.01 14.51
C ARG A 30 -7.14 11.92 13.13
N ALA A 31 -6.50 11.28 12.15
CA ALA A 31 -7.15 10.95 10.88
C ALA A 31 -8.42 10.12 11.12
N LEU A 32 -8.37 9.20 12.10
CA LEU A 32 -9.52 8.39 12.49
C LEU A 32 -10.62 9.25 13.11
N ALA A 33 -11.82 9.16 12.55
CA ALA A 33 -12.97 9.97 12.98
C ALA A 33 -13.31 9.82 14.47
N THR A 34 -13.09 8.63 15.06
CA THR A 34 -13.37 8.33 16.47
C THR A 34 -12.39 8.99 17.45
N LEU A 35 -11.21 9.40 16.98
CA LEU A 35 -10.14 9.97 17.80
C LEU A 35 -9.90 11.46 17.56
N ARG A 36 -10.43 11.99 16.46
CA ARG A 36 -10.18 13.33 15.94
C ARG A 36 -10.42 14.47 16.94
N THR A 37 -11.49 14.36 17.73
CA THR A 37 -11.96 15.43 18.63
C THR A 37 -11.41 15.31 20.05
N LEU A 38 -10.62 14.28 20.34
CA LEU A 38 -10.03 14.10 21.66
C LEU A 38 -8.86 15.07 21.87
N ASP A 39 -8.75 15.58 23.10
CA ASP A 39 -7.55 16.31 23.54
C ASP A 39 -6.34 15.36 23.63
N ASP A 40 -5.13 15.91 23.63
CA ASP A 40 -3.89 15.12 23.58
C ASP A 40 -3.75 14.13 24.75
N GLU A 41 -4.23 14.48 25.94
CA GLU A 41 -4.15 13.62 27.12
C GLU A 41 -5.08 12.41 26.98
N THR A 42 -6.35 12.68 26.64
CA THR A 42 -7.35 11.63 26.44
C THR A 42 -6.97 10.76 25.24
N LEU A 43 -6.46 11.37 24.17
CA LEU A 43 -6.03 10.68 22.96
C LEU A 43 -4.87 9.71 23.25
N ALA A 44 -3.82 10.17 23.92
CA ALA A 44 -2.66 9.34 24.28
C ALA A 44 -3.03 8.15 25.18
N ARG A 45 -4.07 8.29 26.02
CA ARG A 45 -4.58 7.19 26.87
C ARG A 45 -5.53 6.24 26.13
N THR A 46 -6.22 6.73 25.10
CA THR A 46 -7.25 5.99 24.36
C THR A 46 -6.69 5.27 23.13
N VAL A 47 -5.59 5.78 22.56
CA VAL A 47 -4.93 5.16 21.41
C VAL A 47 -4.55 3.71 21.74
N ARG A 48 -4.82 2.82 20.80
CA ARG A 48 -4.52 1.39 20.88
C ARG A 48 -3.76 1.01 19.62
N ARG A 49 -3.01 -0.09 19.70
CA ARG A 49 -2.32 -0.65 18.53
C ARG A 49 -3.25 -0.91 17.35
N ALA A 50 -4.52 -1.28 17.60
CA ALA A 50 -5.53 -1.45 16.55
C ALA A 50 -5.83 -0.14 15.81
N HIS A 51 -5.85 1.01 16.50
CA HIS A 51 -6.01 2.32 15.87
C HIS A 51 -4.79 2.65 15.00
N ALA A 52 -3.57 2.40 15.50
CA ALA A 52 -2.36 2.61 14.71
C ALA A 52 -2.34 1.76 13.42
N LEU A 53 -2.78 0.50 13.49
CA LEU A 53 -2.93 -0.35 12.29
C LEU A 53 -3.97 0.20 11.31
N ALA A 54 -5.08 0.74 11.81
CA ALA A 54 -6.11 1.35 10.97
C ALA A 54 -5.59 2.60 10.24
N VAL A 55 -4.83 3.45 10.95
CA VAL A 55 -4.18 4.63 10.37
C VAL A 55 -3.26 4.23 9.22
N LEU A 56 -2.34 3.28 9.44
CA LEU A 56 -1.43 2.83 8.38
C LEU A 56 -2.18 2.25 7.18
N ALA A 57 -3.29 1.54 7.41
CA ALA A 57 -4.11 1.02 6.33
C ALA A 57 -4.74 2.14 5.50
N GLU A 58 -5.32 3.16 6.16
CA GLU A 58 -5.92 4.31 5.47
C GLU A 58 -4.89 5.13 4.69
N GLU A 59 -3.70 5.37 5.27
CA GLU A 59 -2.59 6.08 4.62
C GLU A 59 -2.08 5.36 3.37
N LEU A 60 -2.07 4.03 3.41
CA LEU A 60 -1.74 3.21 2.25
C LEU A 60 -2.91 3.11 1.26
N GLY A 61 -4.08 3.66 1.53
CA GLY A 61 -5.23 3.64 0.62
C GLY A 61 -6.10 2.39 0.74
N PHE A 62 -6.16 1.79 1.94
CA PHE A 62 -7.03 0.68 2.28
C PHE A 62 -8.11 1.08 3.29
N ARG A 63 -9.31 0.52 3.13
CA ARG A 63 -10.46 0.75 4.03
C ARG A 63 -10.29 0.25 5.47
N SER A 64 -9.42 -0.75 5.69
CA SER A 64 -9.17 -1.31 7.03
C SER A 64 -7.88 -2.13 7.04
N TRP A 65 -7.38 -2.43 8.24
CA TRP A 65 -6.26 -3.36 8.42
C TRP A 65 -6.56 -4.77 7.85
N ALA A 66 -7.79 -5.26 8.02
CA ALA A 66 -8.17 -6.58 7.50
C ALA A 66 -8.10 -6.61 5.97
N HIS A 67 -8.60 -5.56 5.32
CA HIS A 67 -8.53 -5.38 3.87
C HIS A 67 -7.07 -5.31 3.38
N LEU A 68 -6.23 -4.48 4.00
CA LEU A 68 -4.80 -4.43 3.67
C LEU A 68 -4.15 -5.82 3.81
N ALA A 69 -4.38 -6.50 4.94
CA ALA A 69 -3.75 -7.77 5.22
C ALA A 69 -4.20 -8.88 4.25
N ALA A 70 -5.45 -8.87 3.81
CA ALA A 70 -5.95 -9.77 2.78
C ALA A 70 -5.25 -9.52 1.43
N VAL A 71 -5.18 -8.26 1.00
CA VAL A 71 -4.53 -7.89 -0.28
C VAL A 71 -3.04 -8.25 -0.29
N VAL A 72 -2.30 -7.91 0.77
CA VAL A 72 -0.85 -8.18 0.86
C VAL A 72 -0.55 -9.68 0.92
N ARG A 73 -1.43 -10.49 1.53
CA ARG A 73 -1.26 -11.95 1.56
C ARG A 73 -1.66 -12.64 0.26
N GLY A 74 -2.23 -11.89 -0.69
CA GLY A 74 -2.72 -12.44 -1.95
C GLY A 74 -4.00 -13.27 -1.76
N ASP A 75 -4.92 -12.80 -0.93
CA ASP A 75 -6.27 -13.38 -0.86
C ASP A 75 -6.99 -13.17 -2.19
N ASP A 76 -7.47 -14.25 -2.81
CA ASP A 76 -8.14 -14.23 -4.11
C ASP A 76 -9.60 -13.75 -4.01
N ASP A 77 -10.22 -13.87 -2.83
CA ASP A 77 -11.62 -13.44 -2.60
C ASP A 77 -11.73 -11.92 -2.47
N GLU A 78 -10.63 -11.25 -2.11
CA GLU A 78 -10.56 -9.80 -2.01
C GLU A 78 -10.43 -9.15 -3.39
N ARG A 79 -11.56 -8.63 -3.87
CA ARG A 79 -11.67 -7.96 -5.17
C ARG A 79 -11.26 -6.50 -5.13
N ASP A 80 -11.32 -5.83 -3.98
CA ASP A 80 -10.79 -4.48 -3.82
C ASP A 80 -9.30 -4.60 -3.48
N ARG A 81 -8.42 -4.12 -4.36
CA ARG A 81 -6.97 -4.15 -4.12
C ARG A 81 -6.44 -2.83 -3.55
N GLY A 82 -7.33 -1.93 -3.16
CA GLY A 82 -7.00 -0.60 -2.65
C GLY A 82 -6.44 0.33 -3.72
N THR A 83 -5.83 1.42 -3.28
CA THR A 83 -5.26 2.46 -4.17
C THR A 83 -3.75 2.69 -3.96
N TRP A 84 -3.08 1.84 -3.18
CA TRP A 84 -1.69 2.03 -2.77
C TRP A 84 -0.69 2.17 -3.92
N LEU A 85 -0.95 1.52 -5.05
CA LEU A 85 -0.11 1.58 -6.24
C LEU A 85 -0.43 2.75 -7.18
N TYR A 86 -1.47 3.53 -6.87
CA TYR A 86 -1.90 4.67 -7.68
C TYR A 86 -1.84 5.97 -6.84
N PRO A 87 -0.64 6.56 -6.70
CA PRO A 87 -0.53 7.88 -6.09
C PRO A 87 -1.14 8.94 -7.02
N ARG A 88 -1.49 10.11 -6.46
CA ARG A 88 -2.18 11.17 -7.21
C ARG A 88 -1.31 11.72 -8.34
N GLU A 89 -0.01 11.71 -8.12
CA GLU A 89 1.06 12.13 -9.01
C GLU A 89 1.08 11.30 -10.30
N CYS A 90 0.55 10.07 -10.28
CA CYS A 90 0.47 9.20 -11.46
C CYS A 90 -0.70 9.50 -12.41
N GLY A 91 -1.53 10.50 -12.11
CA GLY A 91 -2.69 10.85 -12.94
C GLY A 91 -2.35 11.33 -14.36
N GLY A 92 -1.11 11.76 -14.60
CA GLY A 92 -0.64 12.25 -15.90
C GLY A 92 -0.01 11.19 -16.82
N HIS A 93 0.18 9.96 -16.33
CA HIS A 93 0.81 8.89 -17.10
C HIS A 93 -0.17 8.21 -18.06
N PHE A 94 0.36 7.69 -19.16
CA PHE A 94 -0.42 6.83 -20.05
C PHE A 94 -0.67 5.48 -19.37
N ASN A 95 -1.95 5.19 -19.15
CA ASN A 95 -2.42 4.03 -18.41
C ASN A 95 -3.43 3.27 -19.28
N VAL A 96 -3.20 1.97 -19.51
CA VAL A 96 -4.21 1.13 -20.15
C VAL A 96 -5.03 0.45 -19.07
N TRP A 97 -6.33 0.74 -19.05
CA TRP A 97 -7.26 0.24 -18.04
C TRP A 97 -8.06 -0.94 -18.55
N SER A 98 -8.23 -1.95 -17.70
CA SER A 98 -9.14 -3.06 -17.96
C SER A 98 -9.85 -3.48 -16.67
N ALA A 99 -11.11 -3.89 -16.79
CA ALA A 99 -11.86 -4.51 -15.71
C ALA A 99 -11.60 -6.02 -15.58
N SER A 100 -10.96 -6.64 -16.58
CA SER A 100 -10.69 -8.08 -16.64
C SER A 100 -9.20 -8.36 -16.50
N TYR A 101 -8.86 -9.28 -15.59
CA TYR A 101 -7.47 -9.69 -15.42
C TYR A 101 -6.92 -10.33 -16.69
N ASP A 102 -7.71 -11.19 -17.34
CA ASP A 102 -7.27 -11.93 -18.52
C ASP A 102 -7.03 -10.99 -19.71
N GLU A 103 -7.87 -9.98 -19.87
CA GLU A 103 -7.67 -8.92 -20.88
C GLU A 103 -6.42 -8.10 -20.57
N ALA A 104 -6.26 -7.64 -19.32
CA ALA A 104 -5.09 -6.86 -18.92
C ALA A 104 -3.78 -7.63 -19.10
N ARG A 105 -3.79 -8.94 -18.81
CA ARG A 105 -2.66 -9.84 -19.03
C ARG A 105 -2.35 -10.00 -20.52
N ALA A 106 -3.36 -10.12 -21.37
CA ALA A 106 -3.17 -10.21 -22.83
C ALA A 106 -2.58 -8.92 -23.40
N ILE A 107 -3.10 -7.76 -23.00
CA ILE A 107 -2.58 -6.43 -23.38
C ILE A 107 -1.11 -6.29 -22.96
N ARG A 108 -0.76 -6.68 -21.71
CA ARG A 108 0.63 -6.67 -21.23
C ARG A 108 1.51 -7.60 -22.06
N ALA A 109 1.03 -8.79 -22.42
CA ALA A 109 1.82 -9.74 -23.22
C ALA A 109 2.13 -9.20 -24.63
N GLU A 110 1.22 -8.41 -25.20
CA GLU A 110 1.38 -7.80 -26.52
C GLU A 110 2.26 -6.53 -26.50
N HIS A 111 2.04 -5.65 -25.51
CA HIS A 111 2.65 -4.31 -25.48
C HIS A 111 3.74 -4.13 -24.42
N GLY A 112 3.92 -5.08 -23.51
CA GLY A 112 4.83 -4.97 -22.37
C GLY A 112 4.24 -4.17 -21.21
N GLY A 113 5.12 -3.62 -20.36
CA GLY A 113 4.75 -2.83 -19.17
C GLY A 113 4.56 -3.66 -17.90
N PHE A 114 4.02 -3.01 -16.87
CA PHE A 114 3.77 -3.57 -15.55
C PHE A 114 2.27 -3.65 -15.30
N LEU A 115 1.78 -4.82 -14.89
CA LEU A 115 0.38 -4.99 -14.52
C LEU A 115 0.20 -4.74 -13.02
N LEU A 116 -0.55 -3.69 -12.71
CA LEU A 116 -0.86 -3.29 -11.34
C LEU A 116 -2.37 -3.39 -11.07
N PRO A 117 -2.78 -3.75 -9.84
CA PRO A 117 -4.17 -3.64 -9.43
C PRO A 117 -4.54 -2.20 -9.01
N TYR A 118 -5.79 -1.82 -9.25
CA TYR A 118 -6.40 -0.60 -8.72
C TYR A 118 -7.87 -0.81 -8.41
N ARG A 119 -8.22 -0.82 -7.12
CA ARG A 119 -9.56 -1.21 -6.64
C ARG A 119 -10.00 -2.53 -7.28
N HIS A 120 -11.02 -2.49 -8.13
CA HIS A 120 -11.58 -3.64 -8.86
C HIS A 120 -11.10 -3.75 -10.31
N HIS A 121 -10.13 -2.92 -10.71
CA HIS A 121 -9.61 -2.85 -12.07
C HIS A 121 -8.13 -3.20 -12.10
N PHE A 122 -7.62 -3.32 -13.31
CA PHE A 122 -6.25 -3.56 -13.65
C PHE A 122 -5.74 -2.43 -14.53
N VAL A 123 -4.48 -2.06 -14.32
CA VAL A 123 -3.84 -1.01 -15.09
C VAL A 123 -2.47 -1.51 -15.57
N ILE A 124 -2.20 -1.32 -16.86
CA ILE A 124 -0.88 -1.53 -17.45
C ILE A 124 -0.20 -0.18 -17.52
N VAL A 125 1.01 -0.11 -16.97
CA VAL A 125 1.80 1.11 -16.82
C VAL A 125 3.22 0.92 -17.35
N ASP A 126 3.91 2.02 -17.59
CA ASP A 126 5.31 2.04 -18.02
C ASP A 126 6.29 2.20 -16.83
N GLU A 127 7.60 2.24 -17.13
CA GLU A 127 8.65 2.42 -16.12
C GLU A 127 8.55 3.79 -15.41
N ALA A 128 8.17 4.85 -16.13
CA ALA A 128 8.04 6.19 -15.57
C ALA A 128 6.93 6.27 -14.52
N TYR A 129 5.84 5.53 -14.71
CA TYR A 129 4.82 5.35 -13.69
C TYR A 129 5.39 4.69 -12.43
N ILE A 130 6.15 3.60 -12.58
CA ILE A 130 6.71 2.86 -11.45
C ILE A 130 7.66 3.74 -10.62
N GLU A 131 8.51 4.52 -11.28
CA GLU A 131 9.37 5.53 -10.63
C GLU A 131 8.53 6.56 -9.87
N THR A 132 7.49 7.10 -10.50
CA THR A 132 6.56 8.05 -9.87
C THR A 132 5.81 7.43 -8.70
N ALA A 133 5.54 6.12 -8.75
CA ALA A 133 4.88 5.38 -7.68
C ALA A 133 5.75 5.21 -6.42
N GLY A 134 7.04 5.52 -6.52
CA GLY A 134 8.04 5.40 -5.46
C GLY A 134 8.78 4.05 -5.47
N LEU A 135 8.80 3.35 -6.60
CA LEU A 135 9.46 2.06 -6.79
C LEU A 135 10.53 2.16 -7.87
N ASP A 136 11.59 1.37 -7.76
CA ASP A 136 12.60 1.26 -8.82
C ASP A 136 12.14 0.24 -9.91
N PRO A 137 11.90 0.66 -11.17
CA PRO A 137 11.48 -0.25 -12.25
C PRO A 137 12.56 -1.25 -12.67
N LYS A 138 13.84 -0.99 -12.34
CA LYS A 138 14.99 -1.82 -12.74
C LYS A 138 15.30 -2.95 -11.77
N ARG A 139 14.53 -3.06 -10.69
CA ARG A 139 14.64 -4.14 -9.70
C ARG A 139 14.46 -5.49 -10.37
N GLU A 140 15.36 -6.44 -10.07
CA GLU A 140 15.28 -7.82 -10.57
C GLU A 140 13.97 -8.49 -10.13
N GLU A 141 13.45 -8.09 -8.98
CA GLU A 141 12.18 -8.55 -8.44
C GLU A 141 11.02 -8.36 -9.43
N TRP A 142 11.01 -7.29 -10.24
CA TRP A 142 10.00 -7.10 -11.28
C TRP A 142 10.04 -8.18 -12.34
N THR A 143 11.24 -8.59 -12.76
CA THR A 143 11.41 -9.70 -13.71
C THR A 143 11.00 -11.01 -13.06
N ARG A 144 11.36 -11.25 -11.78
CA ARG A 144 10.99 -12.48 -11.05
C ARG A 144 9.48 -12.65 -10.85
N ILE A 145 8.72 -11.56 -10.75
CA ILE A 145 7.26 -11.63 -10.68
C ILE A 145 6.57 -11.60 -12.06
N GLY A 146 7.34 -11.62 -13.16
CA GLY A 146 6.80 -11.54 -14.52
C GLY A 146 6.16 -10.18 -14.85
N ARG A 147 6.55 -9.12 -14.13
CA ARG A 147 5.92 -7.79 -14.14
C ARG A 147 4.41 -7.81 -13.89
N ASP A 148 3.94 -8.84 -13.18
CA ASP A 148 2.55 -9.04 -12.79
C ASP A 148 2.43 -8.92 -11.27
N TRP A 149 1.97 -7.75 -10.80
CA TRP A 149 1.75 -7.55 -9.37
C TRP A 149 0.53 -8.32 -8.86
N VAL A 150 -0.44 -8.60 -9.73
CA VAL A 150 -1.74 -9.19 -9.35
C VAL A 150 -1.57 -10.68 -9.08
N ARG A 151 -0.89 -11.38 -9.98
CA ARG A 151 -0.57 -12.82 -9.86
C ARG A 151 0.93 -13.02 -10.04
N PRO A 152 1.75 -12.68 -9.03
CA PRO A 152 3.19 -12.76 -9.14
C PRO A 152 3.65 -14.21 -9.21
N GLU A 153 4.58 -14.50 -10.12
CA GLU A 153 5.22 -15.82 -10.24
C GLU A 153 6.10 -16.14 -9.03
N ASP A 154 6.67 -15.11 -8.39
CA ASP A 154 7.54 -15.21 -7.23
C ASP A 154 7.02 -14.36 -6.06
N ARG A 155 6.43 -15.02 -5.06
CA ARG A 155 5.87 -14.35 -3.88
C ARG A 155 6.93 -13.68 -3.00
N GLU A 156 8.16 -14.18 -2.98
CA GLU A 156 9.22 -13.57 -2.17
C GLU A 156 9.71 -12.26 -2.81
N ALA A 157 9.89 -12.26 -4.13
CA ALA A 157 10.21 -11.06 -4.89
C ALA A 157 9.09 -10.01 -4.78
N HIS A 158 7.83 -10.43 -4.89
CA HIS A 158 6.67 -9.55 -4.66
C HIS A 158 6.69 -8.93 -3.26
N GLY A 159 6.94 -9.74 -2.22
CA GLY A 159 7.06 -9.25 -0.85
C GLY A 159 8.15 -8.18 -0.66
N ARG A 160 9.28 -8.28 -1.37
CA ARG A 160 10.33 -7.25 -1.33
C ARG A 160 9.87 -5.93 -1.96
N LEU A 161 9.18 -5.97 -3.10
CA LEU A 161 8.61 -4.78 -3.73
C LEU A 161 7.52 -4.14 -2.86
N VAL A 162 6.70 -4.96 -2.19
CA VAL A 162 5.71 -4.48 -1.22
C VAL A 162 6.38 -3.75 -0.05
N LEU A 163 7.48 -4.28 0.51
CA LEU A 163 8.22 -3.59 1.58
C LEU A 163 8.79 -2.25 1.11
N GLU A 164 9.34 -2.20 -0.10
CA GLU A 164 9.84 -0.97 -0.70
C GLU A 164 8.73 0.07 -0.84
N LEU A 165 7.57 -0.32 -1.38
CA LEU A 165 6.40 0.55 -1.50
C LEU A 165 5.94 1.06 -0.13
N VAL A 166 5.81 0.17 0.86
CA VAL A 166 5.37 0.54 2.21
C VAL A 166 6.32 1.54 2.84
N ARG A 167 7.63 1.35 2.68
CA ARG A 167 8.66 2.30 3.16
C ARG A 167 8.53 3.64 2.46
N ALA A 168 8.51 3.64 1.13
CA ALA A 168 8.38 4.85 0.33
C ALA A 168 7.13 5.66 0.71
N ARG A 169 6.00 5.00 1.01
CA ARG A 169 4.74 5.70 1.34
C ARG A 169 4.65 6.16 2.78
N LEU A 170 5.15 5.38 3.74
CA LEU A 170 5.02 5.72 5.16
C LEU A 170 6.16 6.60 5.68
N ASP A 171 7.32 6.60 5.02
CA ASP A 171 8.46 7.42 5.40
C ASP A 171 8.38 8.84 4.80
N VAL A 172 7.62 9.03 3.71
CA VAL A 172 7.30 10.36 3.13
C VAL A 172 6.18 11.07 3.90
N ALA A 173 5.39 10.33 4.71
CA ALA A 173 4.30 10.87 5.51
C ALA A 173 4.71 11.30 6.94
N ALA A 174 6.01 11.31 7.25
CA ALA A 174 6.60 11.72 8.53
C ALA A 174 7.37 13.03 8.40
#